data_AF-U4TZH5-F1
#
_entry.id   AF-U4TZH5-F1
#
_cell.length_a   1.000
_cell.length_b   1.000
_cell.length_c   1.000
_cell.angle_alpha   90.00
_cell.angle_beta   90.00
_cell.angle_gamma   90.00
#
_symmetry.space_group_name_H-M   'P 1'
#
loop_
_entity.id
_entity.type
_entity.pdbx_description
1 polymer ?
#
loop_
_entity_poly.entity_id
_entity_poly.type
_entity_poly.pdbx_seq_one_letter_code
_entity_poly.pdbx_strand_id
1 'polypeptide(L)'
;MSAQVGDKSEKPEIDSSVLKDLDEAIIEDMPWAQNMLQKYQEDLRLNFLNWCAVAKEVGGADGKHTKDWGKHYGETLNVLLRDMLNDILGVQDKTTDTIQILLQKLQRLCEALKEPMPNIGADGLCLYEEQKRLQNYIAKWESVLNLKIQELKKFEKKYLTLCKSLGEEPRLKWEYPRMPIADALHTYECSIQQLETTLFERHERFCHLKAVIAEHVEQLHYKPTCEFEKKVLSDAIVEFTQNNMAQLECFAAELEKIKQSIEDDIAHLRSRIEDLWNMIETDLKYRDDFRTLHAGSSLDVVEKLREELRRCEVLKKENIQDFVEKLRSRLEELWRKCHCAESVRVLEENASATNRYKNRGGNLLQEEKERNKLSKLIPKLEADIFALCEEYKNNNSGASFTTFGQTPEATIQYMHEKRDIDRRMKLSARKMQRELTPGLSSTKLPVSCFGASTSKMVVTPTAKRKLLASPNPTKKLKNEVQKNPKASE
;
A
#
# COMPACT_ATOMS: atom_id res chain seq x y z
N MET A 1 -53.77 -26.86 51.39
CA MET A 1 -54.03 -27.05 52.83
C MET A 1 -55.14 -26.09 53.21
N SER A 2 -56.09 -26.61 53.97
CA SER A 2 -57.38 -26.03 54.30
C SER A 2 -57.29 -24.61 54.85
N ALA A 3 -58.19 -23.76 54.38
CA ALA A 3 -58.50 -22.47 54.98
C ALA A 3 -59.08 -22.70 56.37
N GLN A 4 -58.32 -22.34 57.40
CA GLN A 4 -58.84 -22.12 58.74
C GLN A 4 -59.07 -20.63 58.91
N VAL A 5 -60.35 -20.29 58.98
CA VAL A 5 -60.88 -18.99 59.43
C VAL A 5 -60.35 -18.75 60.85
N GLY A 6 -59.43 -17.81 60.96
CA GLY A 6 -58.91 -17.30 62.23
C GLY A 6 -59.83 -16.17 62.72
N ASP A 7 -60.59 -16.53 63.73
CA ASP A 7 -61.49 -15.71 64.53
C ASP A 7 -60.72 -14.67 65.38
N LYS A 8 -61.40 -13.54 65.65
CA LYS A 8 -61.12 -12.46 66.63
C LYS A 8 -59.87 -11.58 66.42
N SER A 9 -60.13 -10.39 65.88
CA SER A 9 -59.38 -9.19 66.28
C SER A 9 -59.76 -8.82 67.71
N GLU A 10 -59.06 -9.38 68.70
CA GLU A 10 -59.04 -8.78 70.04
C GLU A 10 -58.31 -7.43 69.92
N LYS A 11 -59.09 -6.34 69.93
CA LYS A 11 -58.57 -5.02 70.22
C LYS A 11 -57.94 -5.08 71.62
N PRO A 12 -56.73 -4.55 71.84
CA PRO A 12 -56.15 -4.50 73.17
C PRO A 12 -57.04 -3.63 74.07
N GLU A 13 -57.70 -4.25 75.04
CA GLU A 13 -58.37 -3.52 76.12
C GLU A 13 -57.30 -2.83 76.96
N ILE A 14 -57.18 -1.52 76.79
CA ILE A 14 -56.38 -0.69 77.69
C ILE A 14 -57.10 -0.67 79.04
N ASP A 15 -56.46 -1.31 80.03
CA ASP A 15 -56.84 -1.25 81.44
C ASP A 15 -56.83 0.21 81.90
N SER A 16 -57.81 0.59 82.72
CA SER A 16 -57.98 1.96 83.24
C SER A 16 -56.78 2.50 84.04
N SER A 17 -55.80 1.63 84.32
CA SER A 17 -54.53 1.92 85.00
C SER A 17 -53.42 2.51 84.09
N VAL A 18 -53.64 2.62 82.78
CA VAL A 18 -52.59 2.98 81.79
C VAL A 18 -52.68 4.44 81.29
N LEU A 19 -53.75 5.15 81.61
CA LEU A 19 -53.87 6.58 81.29
C LEU A 19 -52.87 7.36 82.14
N LYS A 20 -51.95 8.07 81.48
CA LYS A 20 -51.00 8.96 82.17
C LYS A 20 -51.78 10.13 82.74
N ASP A 21 -51.49 10.47 83.99
CA ASP A 21 -51.94 11.72 84.60
C ASP A 21 -51.14 12.86 83.95
N LEU A 22 -51.78 13.53 82.99
CA LEU A 22 -51.16 14.54 82.13
C LEU A 22 -51.71 15.92 82.50
N ASP A 23 -50.81 16.89 82.59
CA ASP A 23 -51.17 18.28 82.88
C ASP A 23 -51.78 18.96 81.64
N GLU A 24 -52.67 19.93 81.84
CA GLU A 24 -53.27 20.75 80.78
C GLU A 24 -52.20 21.58 80.02
N ALA A 25 -50.99 21.69 80.56
CA ALA A 25 -49.82 22.27 79.87
C ALA A 25 -49.55 21.65 78.48
N ILE A 26 -49.97 20.41 78.22
CA ILE A 26 -49.78 19.76 76.89
C ILE A 26 -50.53 20.47 75.78
N ILE A 27 -51.64 21.12 76.10
CA ILE A 27 -52.46 21.86 75.13
C ILE A 27 -52.20 23.37 75.21
N GLU A 28 -51.18 23.83 75.95
CA GLU A 28 -50.85 25.25 76.10
C GLU A 28 -50.64 25.94 74.74
N ASP A 29 -49.93 25.25 73.84
CA ASP A 29 -49.67 25.72 72.48
C ASP A 29 -50.77 25.34 71.47
N MET A 30 -51.92 24.84 71.93
CA MET A 30 -53.03 24.38 71.08
C MET A 30 -54.35 25.11 71.40
N PRO A 31 -54.54 26.36 70.93
CA PRO A 31 -55.74 27.16 71.22
C PRO A 31 -57.05 26.48 70.82
N TRP A 32 -57.03 25.69 69.75
CA TRP A 32 -58.20 24.92 69.30
C TRP A 32 -58.55 23.79 70.29
N ALA A 33 -57.55 23.17 70.91
CA ALA A 33 -57.74 22.05 71.84
C ALA A 33 -58.23 22.56 73.20
N GLN A 34 -57.69 23.71 73.66
CA GLN A 34 -58.17 24.39 74.88
C GLN A 34 -59.65 24.77 74.76
N ASN A 35 -60.02 25.43 73.66
CA ASN A 35 -61.42 25.83 73.42
C ASN A 35 -62.34 24.60 73.29
N MET A 36 -61.86 23.55 72.62
CA MET A 36 -62.58 22.28 72.50
C MET A 36 -62.81 21.60 73.86
N LEU A 37 -61.78 21.56 74.73
CA LEU A 37 -61.89 20.99 76.07
C LEU A 37 -62.91 21.73 76.92
N GLN A 38 -62.84 23.06 76.95
CA GLN A 38 -63.79 23.90 77.70
C GLN A 38 -65.23 23.63 77.24
N LYS A 39 -65.46 23.65 75.92
CA LYS A 39 -66.78 23.39 75.35
C LYS A 39 -67.31 22.00 75.71
N TYR A 40 -66.47 20.97 75.63
CA TYR A 40 -66.89 19.61 75.99
C TYR A 40 -67.18 19.46 77.48
N GLN A 41 -66.45 20.13 78.37
CA GLN A 41 -66.76 20.14 79.80
C GLN A 41 -68.13 20.77 80.07
N GLU A 42 -68.46 21.89 79.41
CA GLU A 42 -69.77 22.54 79.50
C GLU A 42 -70.89 21.64 78.96
N ASP A 43 -70.72 21.07 77.76
CA ASP A 43 -71.70 20.22 77.10
C ASP A 43 -71.93 18.89 77.87
N LEU A 44 -70.87 18.24 78.35
CA LEU A 44 -70.97 17.00 79.15
C LEU A 44 -71.63 17.26 80.49
N ARG A 45 -71.31 18.38 81.15
CA ARG A 45 -71.96 18.77 82.40
C ARG A 45 -73.45 18.99 82.17
N LEU A 46 -73.82 19.72 81.12
CA LEU A 46 -75.23 19.96 80.78
C LEU A 46 -75.96 18.66 80.44
N ASN A 47 -75.34 17.79 79.63
CA ASN A 47 -75.90 16.48 79.27
C ASN A 47 -76.13 15.60 80.50
N PHE A 48 -75.13 15.48 81.38
CA PHE A 48 -75.21 14.69 82.59
C PHE A 48 -76.30 15.18 83.53
N LEU A 49 -76.42 16.51 83.73
CA LEU A 49 -77.47 17.09 84.56
C LEU A 49 -78.88 16.82 84.00
N ASN A 50 -79.06 16.94 82.68
CA ASN A 50 -80.32 16.61 82.01
C ASN A 50 -80.64 15.12 82.10
N TRP A 51 -79.64 14.26 81.93
CA TRP A 51 -79.79 12.81 82.13
C TRP A 51 -80.20 12.48 83.57
N CYS A 52 -79.56 13.09 84.57
CA CYS A 52 -79.94 12.93 85.98
C CYS A 52 -81.34 13.44 86.28
N ALA A 53 -81.77 14.54 85.64
CA ALA A 53 -83.13 15.06 85.79
C ALA A 53 -84.17 14.04 85.30
N VAL A 54 -83.97 13.48 84.09
CA VAL A 54 -84.85 12.43 83.53
C VAL A 54 -84.79 11.15 84.36
N ALA A 55 -83.60 10.71 84.77
CA ALA A 55 -83.44 9.52 85.62
C ALA A 55 -84.16 9.68 86.97
N LYS A 56 -84.14 10.89 87.56
CA LYS A 56 -84.87 11.23 88.79
C LYS A 56 -86.39 11.23 88.59
N GLU A 57 -86.87 11.72 87.44
CA GLU A 57 -88.30 11.69 87.09
C GLU A 57 -88.83 10.26 86.92
N VAL A 58 -88.04 9.36 86.31
CA VAL A 58 -88.47 7.99 86.02
C VAL A 58 -88.30 7.04 87.22
N GLY A 59 -87.18 7.13 87.94
CA GLY A 59 -86.78 6.11 88.93
C GLY A 59 -86.74 6.56 90.39
N GLY A 60 -87.09 7.82 90.68
CA GLY A 60 -87.05 8.38 92.04
C GLY A 60 -85.64 8.76 92.51
N ALA A 61 -85.58 9.55 93.59
CA ALA A 61 -84.32 10.10 94.12
C ALA A 61 -83.54 9.13 95.04
N ASP A 62 -84.13 7.98 95.39
CA ASP A 62 -83.58 6.99 96.33
C ASP A 62 -82.59 6.02 95.66
N GLY A 63 -82.42 6.10 94.34
CA GLY A 63 -81.36 5.39 93.59
C GLY A 63 -81.55 3.88 93.48
N LYS A 64 -82.68 3.33 93.96
CA LYS A 64 -82.93 1.88 93.98
C LYS A 64 -83.08 1.27 92.59
N HIS A 65 -83.62 2.02 91.62
CA HIS A 65 -83.91 1.55 90.27
C HIS A 65 -82.99 2.15 89.18
N THR A 66 -82.15 3.14 89.52
CA THR A 66 -81.34 3.92 88.57
C THR A 66 -79.83 3.74 88.73
N LYS A 67 -79.37 3.01 89.76
CA LYS A 67 -77.95 2.74 90.03
C LYS A 67 -77.24 2.03 88.87
N ASP A 68 -77.90 1.04 88.28
CA ASP A 68 -77.36 0.31 87.13
C ASP A 68 -77.32 1.18 85.86
N TRP A 69 -78.20 2.18 85.74
CA TRP A 69 -78.19 3.13 84.62
C TRP A 69 -77.01 4.09 84.70
N GLY A 70 -76.68 4.57 85.91
CA GLY A 70 -75.49 5.41 86.11
C GLY A 70 -74.20 4.66 85.81
N LYS A 71 -74.13 3.39 86.22
CA LYS A 71 -73.02 2.50 85.86
C LYS A 71 -72.93 2.31 84.34
N HIS A 72 -74.04 2.00 83.68
CA HIS A 72 -74.08 1.84 82.23
C HIS A 72 -73.73 3.12 81.45
N TYR A 73 -74.20 4.29 81.90
CA TYR A 73 -73.84 5.59 81.32
C TYR A 73 -72.33 5.85 81.41
N GLY A 74 -71.74 5.65 82.60
CA GLY A 74 -70.30 5.81 82.81
C GLY A 74 -69.48 4.81 82.00
N GLU A 75 -69.89 3.55 81.95
CA GLU A 75 -69.24 2.51 81.14
C GLU A 75 -69.28 2.85 79.64
N THR A 76 -70.44 3.28 79.14
CA THR A 76 -70.61 3.63 77.72
C THR A 76 -69.75 4.83 77.34
N LEU A 77 -69.72 5.87 78.19
CA LEU A 77 -68.86 7.04 77.97
C LEU A 77 -67.37 6.66 78.02
N ASN A 78 -66.97 5.82 78.97
CA ASN A 78 -65.59 5.34 79.09
C ASN A 78 -65.15 4.45 77.91
N VAL A 79 -66.06 3.70 77.30
CA VAL A 79 -65.78 2.93 76.08
C VAL A 79 -65.53 3.88 74.91
N LEU A 80 -66.40 4.87 74.70
CA LEU A 80 -66.25 5.85 73.63
C LEU A 80 -64.93 6.63 73.73
N LEU A 81 -64.59 7.13 74.94
CA LEU A 81 -63.34 7.86 75.17
C LEU A 81 -62.10 6.99 74.89
N ARG A 82 -62.14 5.70 75.27
CA ARG A 82 -61.08 4.75 74.95
C ARG A 82 -60.96 4.47 73.46
N ASP A 83 -62.08 4.32 72.75
CA ASP A 83 -62.07 4.13 71.29
C ASP A 83 -61.44 5.35 70.58
N MET A 84 -61.80 6.58 70.97
CA MET A 84 -61.19 7.80 70.38
C MET A 84 -59.68 7.90 70.64
N LEU A 85 -59.22 7.49 71.84
CA LEU A 85 -57.80 7.46 72.16
C LEU A 85 -57.06 6.37 71.37
N ASN A 86 -57.67 5.19 71.23
CA ASN A 86 -57.14 4.11 70.41
C ASN A 86 -57.03 4.49 68.94
N ASP A 87 -57.96 5.30 68.40
CA ASP A 87 -57.88 5.78 67.02
C ASP A 87 -56.62 6.63 66.80
N ILE A 88 -56.29 7.54 67.73
CA ILE A 88 -55.09 8.38 67.64
C ILE A 88 -53.81 7.58 67.88
N LEU A 89 -53.80 6.66 68.85
CA LEU A 89 -52.68 5.73 69.04
C LEU A 89 -52.45 4.88 67.78
N GLY A 90 -53.52 4.42 67.14
CA GLY A 90 -53.44 3.71 65.88
C GLY A 90 -52.86 4.55 64.74
N VAL A 91 -53.09 5.86 64.72
CA VAL A 91 -52.43 6.79 63.77
C VAL A 91 -50.94 6.93 64.09
N GLN A 92 -50.56 7.02 65.37
CA GLN A 92 -49.17 7.07 65.81
C GLN A 92 -48.40 5.80 65.42
N ASP A 93 -48.95 4.62 65.67
CA ASP A 93 -48.33 3.34 65.34
C ASP A 93 -48.11 3.21 63.83
N LYS A 94 -49.14 3.47 63.03
CA LYS A 94 -49.04 3.48 61.55
C LYS A 94 -47.98 4.45 61.03
N THR A 95 -47.88 5.63 61.65
CA THR A 95 -46.88 6.63 61.25
C THR A 95 -45.47 6.16 61.60
N THR A 96 -45.30 5.54 62.77
CA THR A 96 -44.02 4.98 63.22
C THR A 96 -43.57 3.81 62.33
N ASP A 97 -44.48 2.90 61.97
CA ASP A 97 -44.22 1.82 61.02
C ASP A 97 -43.77 2.37 59.66
N THR A 98 -44.44 3.43 59.19
CA THR A 98 -44.09 4.08 57.93
C THR A 98 -42.69 4.71 57.99
N ILE A 99 -42.36 5.39 59.09
CA ILE A 99 -41.02 5.95 59.33
C ILE A 99 -39.97 4.84 59.34
N GLN A 100 -40.24 3.71 59.99
CA GLN A 100 -39.31 2.58 60.02
C GLN A 100 -39.03 2.02 58.62
N ILE A 101 -40.07 1.88 57.79
CA ILE A 101 -39.93 1.46 56.38
C ILE A 101 -39.10 2.46 55.58
N LEU A 102 -39.36 3.77 55.76
CA LEU A 102 -38.60 4.82 55.08
C LEU A 102 -37.13 4.85 55.52
N LEU A 103 -36.84 4.64 56.81
CA LEU A 103 -35.48 4.53 57.33
C LEU A 103 -34.74 3.35 56.72
N GLN A 104 -35.36 2.17 56.65
CA GLN A 104 -34.76 1.01 55.99
C GLN A 104 -34.49 1.27 54.50
N LYS A 105 -35.41 1.96 53.82
CA LYS A 105 -35.23 2.35 52.41
C LYS A 105 -34.05 3.32 52.26
N LEU A 106 -33.96 4.34 53.10
CA LEU A 106 -32.89 5.32 53.10
C LEU A 106 -31.53 4.67 53.40
N GLN A 107 -31.48 3.76 54.39
CA GLN A 107 -30.27 3.01 54.71
C GLN A 107 -29.73 2.25 53.50
N ARG A 108 -30.59 1.50 52.79
CA ARG A 108 -30.20 0.78 51.58
C ARG A 108 -29.67 1.71 50.48
N LEU A 109 -30.26 2.90 50.33
CA LEU A 109 -29.80 3.90 49.36
C LEU A 109 -28.43 4.49 49.74
N CYS A 110 -28.23 4.81 51.01
CA CYS A 110 -26.95 5.30 51.53
C CYS A 110 -25.84 4.25 51.39
N GLU A 111 -26.13 2.98 51.70
CA GLU A 111 -25.19 1.86 51.49
C GLU A 111 -24.82 1.69 50.01
N ALA A 112 -25.81 1.78 49.11
CA ALA A 112 -25.57 1.69 47.68
C ALA A 112 -24.71 2.85 47.15
N LEU A 113 -24.91 4.06 47.68
CA LEU A 113 -24.17 5.26 47.27
C LEU A 113 -22.84 5.47 48.03
N LYS A 114 -22.60 4.68 49.09
CA LYS A 114 -21.51 4.85 50.06
C LYS A 114 -21.51 6.22 50.75
N GLU A 115 -22.69 6.74 51.05
CA GLU A 115 -22.89 8.04 51.69
C GLU A 115 -23.26 7.86 53.18
N PRO A 116 -22.83 8.77 54.08
CA PRO A 116 -23.14 8.66 55.50
C PRO A 116 -24.64 8.86 55.76
N MET A 117 -25.18 8.11 56.72
CA MET A 117 -26.58 8.25 57.13
C MET A 117 -26.82 9.63 57.75
N PRO A 118 -27.84 10.40 57.31
CA PRO A 118 -28.21 11.65 57.94
C PRO A 118 -28.64 11.42 59.40
N ASN A 119 -28.35 12.38 60.29
CA ASN A 119 -28.84 12.34 61.66
C ASN A 119 -30.36 12.64 61.69
N ILE A 120 -31.16 11.65 62.07
CA ILE A 120 -32.63 11.71 62.06
C ILE A 120 -33.12 11.53 63.50
N GLY A 121 -34.05 12.38 63.96
CA GLY A 121 -34.58 12.36 65.32
C GLY A 121 -33.83 13.20 66.35
N ALA A 122 -32.79 13.94 65.96
CA ALA A 122 -32.04 14.82 66.87
C ALA A 122 -32.63 16.24 67.01
N ASP A 123 -33.52 16.63 66.09
CA ASP A 123 -33.97 18.02 65.94
C ASP A 123 -35.33 18.31 66.65
N GLY A 124 -35.86 17.36 67.42
CA GLY A 124 -37.10 17.52 68.19
C GLY A 124 -38.37 17.67 67.34
N LEU A 125 -38.33 17.24 66.07
CA LEU A 125 -39.45 17.33 65.12
C LEU A 125 -40.56 16.32 65.44
N CYS A 126 -41.80 16.64 65.06
CA CYS A 126 -42.91 15.70 65.20
C CYS A 126 -42.83 14.56 64.16
N LEU A 127 -43.57 13.47 64.38
CA LEU A 127 -43.54 12.28 63.49
C LEU A 127 -43.85 12.61 62.03
N TYR A 128 -44.79 13.52 61.77
CA TYR A 128 -45.14 13.93 60.40
C TYR A 128 -44.01 14.70 59.72
N GLU A 129 -43.33 15.58 60.44
CA GLU A 129 -42.19 16.35 59.93
C GLU A 129 -40.98 15.44 59.65
N GLU A 130 -40.70 14.47 60.54
CA GLU A 130 -39.66 13.48 60.30
C GLU A 130 -39.98 12.58 59.10
N GLN A 131 -41.24 12.14 58.96
CA GLN A 131 -41.67 11.39 57.79
C GLN A 131 -41.45 12.18 56.49
N LYS A 132 -41.83 13.47 56.46
CA LYS A 132 -41.64 14.35 55.30
C LYS A 132 -40.16 14.58 55.00
N ARG A 133 -39.33 14.76 56.04
CA ARG A 133 -37.88 14.89 55.91
C ARG A 133 -37.24 13.64 55.32
N LEU A 134 -37.62 12.46 55.79
CA LEU A 134 -37.17 11.18 55.24
C LEU A 134 -37.55 11.03 53.77
N GLN A 135 -38.79 11.36 53.40
CA GLN A 135 -39.24 11.32 52.02
C GLN A 135 -38.40 12.25 51.13
N ASN A 136 -38.10 13.47 51.60
CA ASN A 136 -37.24 14.42 50.87
C ASN A 136 -35.81 13.89 50.69
N TYR A 137 -35.22 13.28 51.73
CA TYR A 137 -33.89 12.66 51.61
C TYR A 137 -33.90 11.49 50.63
N ILE A 138 -34.88 10.60 50.72
CA ILE A 138 -35.04 9.47 49.80
C ILE A 138 -35.15 9.97 48.37
N ALA A 139 -36.01 10.95 48.10
CA ALA A 139 -36.17 11.53 46.76
C ALA A 139 -34.86 12.14 46.23
N LYS A 140 -34.11 12.86 47.09
CA LYS A 140 -32.79 13.40 46.74
C LYS A 140 -31.81 12.30 46.36
N TRP A 141 -31.68 11.25 47.18
CA TRP A 141 -30.75 10.16 46.93
C TRP A 141 -31.14 9.29 45.74
N GLU A 142 -32.44 9.03 45.55
CA GLU A 142 -32.95 8.36 44.34
C GLU A 142 -32.61 9.16 43.08
N SER A 143 -32.73 10.49 43.11
CA SER A 143 -32.32 11.35 42.00
C SER A 143 -30.83 11.22 41.69
N VAL A 144 -29.96 11.24 42.72
CA VAL A 144 -28.50 11.09 42.54
C VAL A 144 -28.15 9.70 41.99
N LEU A 145 -28.76 8.65 42.52
CA LEU A 145 -28.56 7.28 42.05
C LEU A 145 -28.97 7.14 40.57
N ASN A 146 -30.12 7.70 40.20
CA ASN A 146 -30.60 7.68 38.82
C ASN A 146 -29.65 8.40 37.85
N LEU A 147 -29.08 9.54 38.25
CA LEU A 147 -28.08 10.25 37.44
C LEU A 147 -26.82 9.38 37.21
N LYS A 148 -26.27 8.78 38.27
CA LYS A 148 -25.11 7.88 38.16
C LYS A 148 -25.39 6.66 37.28
N ILE A 149 -26.58 6.06 37.39
CA ILE A 149 -27.01 4.96 36.52
C ILE A 149 -27.09 5.40 35.05
N GLN A 150 -27.59 6.60 34.78
CA GLN A 150 -27.63 7.14 33.41
C GLN A 150 -26.24 7.36 32.84
N GLU A 151 -25.28 7.86 33.63
CA GLU A 151 -23.88 8.01 33.23
C GLU A 151 -23.24 6.66 32.90
N LEU A 152 -23.43 5.65 33.76
CA LEU A 152 -22.97 4.28 33.51
C LEU A 152 -23.54 3.70 32.21
N LYS A 153 -24.85 3.90 31.95
CA LYS A 153 -25.48 3.47 30.69
C LYS A 153 -24.89 4.17 29.46
N LYS A 154 -24.44 5.43 29.60
CA LYS A 154 -23.73 6.14 28.52
C LYS A 154 -22.36 5.50 28.28
N PHE A 155 -21.60 5.18 29.34
CA PHE A 155 -20.33 4.47 29.22
C PHE A 155 -20.50 3.07 28.60
N GLU A 156 -21.52 2.32 29.00
CA GLU A 156 -21.85 1.01 28.43
C GLU A 156 -22.15 1.12 26.94
N LYS A 157 -22.98 2.08 26.54
CA LYS A 157 -23.28 2.31 25.11
C LYS A 157 -22.01 2.68 24.32
N LYS A 158 -21.15 3.52 24.88
CA LYS A 158 -19.87 3.90 24.26
C LYS A 158 -18.97 2.68 24.09
N TYR A 159 -18.79 1.89 25.14
CA TYR A 159 -18.02 0.65 25.14
C TYR A 159 -18.52 -0.35 24.08
N LEU A 160 -19.82 -0.63 24.04
CA LEU A 160 -20.41 -1.54 23.06
C LEU A 160 -20.23 -1.05 21.61
N THR A 161 -20.30 0.27 21.40
CA THR A 161 -20.07 0.87 20.07
C THR A 161 -18.62 0.70 19.65
N LEU A 162 -17.66 0.93 20.56
CA LEU A 162 -16.23 0.72 20.31
C LEU A 162 -15.93 -0.76 20.00
N CYS A 163 -16.43 -1.69 20.83
CA CYS A 163 -16.30 -3.13 20.59
C CYS A 163 -16.83 -3.52 19.21
N LYS A 164 -18.02 -3.03 18.83
CA LYS A 164 -18.58 -3.28 17.50
C LYS A 164 -17.69 -2.75 16.38
N SER A 165 -17.18 -1.52 16.51
CA SER A 165 -16.30 -0.92 15.50
C SER A 165 -14.97 -1.67 15.33
N LEU A 166 -14.46 -2.28 16.41
CA LEU A 166 -13.23 -3.07 16.42
C LEU A 166 -13.44 -4.56 16.11
N GLY A 167 -14.70 -5.01 16.01
CA GLY A 167 -15.06 -6.43 15.87
C GLY A 167 -14.70 -7.28 17.09
N GLU A 168 -14.62 -6.67 18.27
CA GLU A 168 -14.30 -7.36 19.53
C GLU A 168 -15.56 -7.71 20.32
N GLU A 169 -15.54 -8.87 20.98
CA GLU A 169 -16.64 -9.28 21.86
C GLU A 169 -16.60 -8.49 23.18
N PRO A 170 -17.75 -7.96 23.67
CA PRO A 170 -17.84 -7.29 24.95
C PRO A 170 -17.44 -8.22 26.11
N ARG A 171 -16.37 -7.90 26.83
CA ARG A 171 -15.85 -8.71 27.95
C ARG A 171 -16.30 -8.21 29.31
N LEU A 172 -16.62 -6.92 29.42
CA LEU A 172 -17.03 -6.29 30.67
C LEU A 172 -18.49 -6.59 31.00
N LYS A 173 -18.75 -6.95 32.27
CA LYS A 173 -20.10 -7.06 32.83
C LYS A 173 -20.45 -5.78 33.57
N TRP A 174 -21.62 -5.24 33.26
CA TRP A 174 -22.15 -4.01 33.83
C TRP A 174 -23.17 -4.37 34.92
N GLU A 175 -22.89 -4.00 36.17
CA GLU A 175 -23.79 -4.24 37.30
C GLU A 175 -24.53 -2.96 37.68
N TYR A 176 -25.86 -3.08 37.83
CA TYR A 176 -26.76 -2.02 38.30
C TYR A 176 -27.63 -2.60 39.44
N PRO A 177 -28.00 -1.88 40.51
CA PRO A 177 -27.65 -0.52 40.93
C PRO A 177 -26.53 -0.48 41.99
N ARG A 178 -25.83 -1.61 42.23
CA ARG A 178 -24.64 -1.63 43.10
C ARG A 178 -23.63 -0.67 42.47
N MET A 179 -23.54 0.52 43.05
CA MET A 179 -22.66 1.56 42.56
C MET A 179 -21.25 0.96 42.49
N PRO A 180 -20.60 0.95 41.31
CA PRO A 180 -19.28 0.37 41.22
C PRO A 180 -18.37 1.16 42.16
N ILE A 181 -17.61 0.43 42.97
CA ILE A 181 -16.50 0.97 43.76
C ILE A 181 -15.67 1.85 42.83
N ALA A 182 -15.08 2.95 43.31
CA ALA A 182 -14.24 3.84 42.48
C ALA A 182 -13.27 3.07 41.56
N ASP A 183 -12.76 1.93 42.03
CA ASP A 183 -11.90 1.00 41.29
C ASP A 183 -12.57 0.38 40.04
N ALA A 184 -13.85 0.04 40.09
CA ALA A 184 -14.58 -0.53 38.97
C ALA A 184 -14.92 0.53 37.91
N LEU A 185 -15.23 1.78 38.31
CA LEU A 185 -15.36 2.90 37.38
C LEU A 185 -14.05 3.17 36.64
N HIS A 186 -12.94 3.22 37.39
CA HIS A 186 -11.62 3.37 36.80
C HIS A 186 -11.27 2.23 35.83
N THR A 187 -11.67 1.00 36.14
CA THR A 187 -11.49 -0.15 35.24
C THR A 187 -12.29 0.03 33.94
N TYR A 188 -13.55 0.49 34.02
CA TYR A 188 -14.35 0.78 32.84
C TYR A 188 -13.77 1.91 31.99
N GLU A 189 -13.35 3.00 32.62
CA GLU A 189 -12.69 4.13 31.95
C GLU A 189 -11.41 3.71 31.25
N CYS A 190 -10.54 2.95 31.94
CA CYS A 190 -9.29 2.45 31.37
C CYS A 190 -9.56 1.51 30.17
N SER A 191 -10.55 0.62 30.26
CA SER A 191 -10.91 -0.25 29.13
C SER A 191 -11.46 0.54 27.95
N ILE A 192 -12.30 1.56 28.18
CA ILE A 192 -12.80 2.44 27.12
C ILE A 192 -11.63 3.19 26.47
N GLN A 193 -10.72 3.76 27.28
CA GLN A 193 -9.54 4.46 26.77
C GLN A 193 -8.65 3.54 25.93
N GLN A 194 -8.42 2.30 26.36
CA GLN A 194 -7.66 1.32 25.58
C GLN A 194 -8.32 1.04 24.22
N LEU A 195 -9.65 0.83 24.19
CA LEU A 195 -10.38 0.61 22.93
C LEU A 195 -10.40 1.85 22.03
N GLU A 196 -10.44 3.06 22.60
CA GLU A 196 -10.34 4.30 21.83
C GLU A 196 -8.96 4.46 21.19
N THR A 197 -7.89 4.17 21.94
CA THR A 197 -6.52 4.21 21.43
C THR A 197 -6.32 3.18 20.31
N THR A 198 -6.76 1.94 20.49
CA THR A 198 -6.62 0.91 19.45
C THR A 198 -7.45 1.24 18.20
N LEU A 199 -8.64 1.81 18.36
CA LEU A 199 -9.45 2.27 17.24
C LEU A 199 -8.76 3.40 16.48
N PHE A 200 -8.17 4.36 17.20
CA PHE A 200 -7.42 5.46 16.61
C PHE A 200 -6.21 4.95 15.82
N GLU A 201 -5.40 4.07 16.41
CA GLU A 201 -4.23 3.47 15.76
C GLU A 201 -4.62 2.69 14.50
N ARG A 202 -5.68 1.86 14.56
CA ARG A 202 -6.18 1.12 13.38
C ARG A 202 -6.72 2.07 12.32
N HIS A 203 -7.39 3.14 12.71
CA HIS A 203 -7.91 4.15 11.77
C HIS A 203 -6.78 4.90 11.06
N GLU A 204 -5.77 5.35 11.80
CA GLU A 204 -4.58 6.00 11.23
C GLU A 204 -3.86 5.07 10.25
N ARG A 205 -3.65 3.81 10.67
CA ARG A 205 -3.05 2.76 9.82
C ARG A 205 -3.86 2.54 8.55
N PHE A 206 -5.19 2.48 8.66
CA PHE A 206 -6.10 2.34 7.53
C PHE A 206 -5.96 3.52 6.55
N CYS A 207 -5.98 4.75 7.04
CA CYS A 207 -5.80 5.95 6.22
C CYS A 207 -4.45 5.95 5.49
N HIS A 208 -3.38 5.59 6.19
CA HIS A 208 -2.04 5.48 5.60
C HIS A 208 -1.99 4.43 4.49
N LEU A 209 -2.41 3.19 4.79
CA LEU A 209 -2.39 2.09 3.81
C LEU A 209 -3.28 2.39 2.60
N LYS A 210 -4.45 3.00 2.82
CA LYS A 210 -5.34 3.40 1.75
C LYS A 210 -4.72 4.46 0.84
N ALA A 211 -4.00 5.43 1.39
CA ALA A 211 -3.27 6.41 0.59
C ALA A 211 -2.21 5.75 -0.29
N VAL A 212 -1.43 4.83 0.28
CA VAL A 212 -0.43 4.03 -0.46
C VAL A 212 -1.10 3.21 -1.56
N ILE A 213 -2.17 2.48 -1.23
CA ILE A 213 -2.94 1.69 -2.20
C ILE A 213 -3.48 2.57 -3.33
N ALA A 214 -4.08 3.72 -3.02
CA ALA A 214 -4.62 4.63 -4.02
C ALA A 214 -3.53 5.14 -4.97
N GLU A 215 -2.37 5.53 -4.43
CA GLU A 215 -1.21 5.92 -5.22
C GLU A 215 -0.74 4.80 -6.16
N HIS A 216 -0.63 3.57 -5.65
CA HIS A 216 -0.16 2.42 -6.44
C HIS A 216 -1.19 2.02 -7.51
N VAL A 217 -2.48 2.08 -7.19
CA VAL A 217 -3.56 1.82 -8.14
C VAL A 217 -3.58 2.85 -9.26
N GLU A 218 -3.34 4.13 -8.95
CA GLU A 218 -3.23 5.20 -9.93
C GLU A 218 -2.00 5.03 -10.83
N GLN A 219 -0.82 4.78 -10.24
CA GLN A 219 0.44 4.58 -10.96
C GLN A 219 0.40 3.37 -11.91
N LEU A 220 -0.21 2.27 -11.48
CA LEU A 220 -0.27 1.02 -12.24
C LEU A 220 -1.49 0.94 -13.17
N HIS A 221 -2.45 1.87 -13.08
CA HIS A 221 -3.78 1.76 -13.67
C HIS A 221 -4.46 0.41 -13.34
N TYR A 222 -4.29 -0.04 -12.09
CA TYR A 222 -4.80 -1.32 -11.63
C TYR A 222 -6.33 -1.33 -11.57
N LYS A 223 -6.94 -2.43 -12.02
CA LYS A 223 -8.40 -2.61 -11.98
C LYS A 223 -8.78 -3.57 -10.84
N PRO A 224 -9.65 -3.14 -9.89
CA PRO A 224 -10.06 -3.97 -8.77
C PRO A 224 -10.75 -5.25 -9.25
N THR A 225 -10.26 -6.39 -8.78
CA THR A 225 -10.79 -7.72 -9.12
C THR A 225 -11.79 -8.21 -8.09
N CYS A 226 -11.60 -7.83 -6.83
CA CYS A 226 -12.32 -8.39 -5.69
C CYS A 226 -13.29 -7.37 -5.06
N GLU A 227 -14.37 -7.86 -4.44
CA GLU A 227 -15.38 -7.03 -3.75
C GLU A 227 -14.77 -6.22 -2.60
N PHE A 228 -13.78 -6.77 -1.88
CA PHE A 228 -13.07 -6.05 -0.82
C PHE A 228 -12.25 -4.89 -1.38
N GLU A 229 -11.52 -5.08 -2.48
CA GLU A 229 -10.74 -4.01 -3.14
C GLU A 229 -11.64 -2.86 -3.57
N LYS A 230 -12.79 -3.18 -4.19
CA LYS A 230 -13.80 -2.18 -4.55
C LYS A 230 -14.31 -1.43 -3.33
N LYS A 231 -14.52 -2.11 -2.19
CA LYS A 231 -14.96 -1.47 -0.94
C LYS A 231 -13.89 -0.57 -0.31
N VAL A 232 -12.61 -0.97 -0.35
CA VAL A 232 -11.48 -0.16 0.14
C VAL A 232 -11.38 1.14 -0.68
N LEU A 233 -11.56 1.06 -2.00
CA LEU A 233 -11.45 2.20 -2.91
C LEU A 233 -12.71 3.09 -2.95
N SER A 234 -13.85 2.62 -2.46
CA SER A 234 -15.13 3.36 -2.44
C SER A 234 -15.53 3.87 -1.04
N ASP A 235 -14.60 3.84 -0.09
CA ASP A 235 -14.77 4.37 1.28
C ASP A 235 -15.88 3.69 2.11
N ALA A 236 -16.28 2.47 1.72
CA ALA A 236 -17.40 1.77 2.33
C ALA A 236 -17.05 1.00 3.63
N ILE A 237 -15.77 0.96 4.02
CA ILE A 237 -15.33 0.22 5.22
C ILE A 237 -15.48 1.11 6.46
N VAL A 238 -16.48 0.80 7.27
CA VAL A 238 -16.78 1.51 8.53
C VAL A 238 -16.25 0.77 9.76
N GLU A 239 -15.93 -0.52 9.63
CA GLU A 239 -15.50 -1.39 10.75
C GLU A 239 -13.99 -1.71 10.64
N PHE A 240 -13.23 -1.38 11.68
CA PHE A 240 -11.77 -1.57 11.80
C PHE A 240 -11.44 -2.87 12.54
N THR A 241 -12.01 -3.98 12.06
CA THR A 241 -11.77 -5.30 12.62
C THR A 241 -10.34 -5.76 12.33
N GLN A 242 -9.81 -6.64 13.18
CA GLN A 242 -8.47 -7.22 12.96
C GLN A 242 -8.37 -7.92 11.60
N ASN A 243 -9.44 -8.59 11.16
CA ASN A 243 -9.49 -9.23 9.86
C ASN A 243 -9.48 -8.22 8.70
N ASN A 244 -10.24 -7.13 8.79
CA ASN A 244 -10.25 -6.09 7.75
C ASN A 244 -8.87 -5.41 7.63
N MET A 245 -8.21 -5.15 8.76
CA MET A 245 -6.85 -4.60 8.78
C MET A 245 -5.84 -5.57 8.15
N ALA A 246 -5.91 -6.86 8.49
CA ALA A 246 -5.04 -7.87 7.89
C ALA A 246 -5.27 -8.01 6.37
N GLN A 247 -6.53 -7.99 5.92
CA GLN A 247 -6.85 -8.01 4.49
C GLN A 247 -6.33 -6.77 3.76
N LEU A 248 -6.40 -5.59 4.39
CA LEU A 248 -5.85 -4.35 3.83
C LEU A 248 -4.32 -4.40 3.73
N GLU A 249 -3.64 -4.89 4.75
CA GLU A 249 -2.19 -5.07 4.74
C GLU A 249 -1.75 -6.10 3.69
N CYS A 250 -2.47 -7.23 3.57
CA CYS A 250 -2.24 -8.21 2.51
C CYS A 250 -2.43 -7.59 1.12
N PHE A 251 -3.49 -6.80 0.92
CA PHE A 251 -3.73 -6.14 -0.37
C PHE A 251 -2.65 -5.11 -0.71
N ALA A 252 -2.23 -4.29 0.25
CA ALA A 252 -1.11 -3.36 0.06
C ALA A 252 0.19 -4.10 -0.30
N ALA A 253 0.50 -5.21 0.39
CA ALA A 253 1.68 -6.01 0.13
C ALA A 253 1.62 -6.70 -1.25
N GLU A 254 0.44 -7.16 -1.67
CA GLU A 254 0.24 -7.77 -2.99
C GLU A 254 0.39 -6.73 -4.11
N LEU A 255 -0.17 -5.53 -3.96
CA LEU A 255 0.03 -4.43 -4.91
C LEU A 255 1.50 -4.02 -5.02
N GLU A 256 2.21 -3.94 -3.90
CA GLU A 256 3.65 -3.65 -3.89
C GLU A 256 4.44 -4.75 -4.63
N LYS A 257 4.09 -6.03 -4.42
CA LYS A 257 4.71 -7.14 -5.15
C LYS A 257 4.42 -7.07 -6.65
N ILE A 258 3.20 -6.70 -7.04
CA ILE A 258 2.83 -6.52 -8.45
C ILE A 258 3.63 -5.37 -9.06
N LYS A 259 3.75 -4.24 -8.34
CA LYS A 259 4.58 -3.10 -8.77
C LYS A 259 6.02 -3.51 -9.02
N GLN A 260 6.65 -4.19 -8.06
CA GLN A 260 8.03 -4.68 -8.20
C GLN A 260 8.17 -5.63 -9.38
N SER A 261 7.25 -6.58 -9.54
CA SER A 261 7.27 -7.50 -10.69
C SER A 261 7.13 -6.78 -12.03
N ILE A 262 6.35 -5.71 -12.11
CA ILE A 262 6.19 -4.89 -13.32
C ILE A 262 7.48 -4.10 -13.60
N GLU A 263 8.09 -3.51 -12.57
CA GLU A 263 9.35 -2.77 -12.71
C GLU A 263 10.50 -3.69 -13.17
N ASP A 264 10.58 -4.90 -12.63
CA ASP A 264 11.53 -5.93 -13.06
C ASP A 264 11.29 -6.36 -14.51
N ASP A 265 10.03 -6.61 -14.89
CA ASP A 265 9.63 -6.92 -16.27
C ASP A 265 10.03 -5.79 -17.22
N ILE A 266 9.80 -4.53 -16.84
CA ILE A 266 10.18 -3.35 -17.62
C ILE A 266 11.69 -3.26 -17.77
N ALA A 267 12.45 -3.46 -16.70
CA ALA A 267 13.91 -3.44 -16.73
C ALA A 267 14.46 -4.53 -17.67
N HIS A 268 13.91 -5.74 -17.57
CA HIS A 268 14.28 -6.86 -18.43
C HIS A 268 13.92 -6.58 -19.91
N LEU A 269 12.70 -6.10 -20.19
CA LEU A 269 12.28 -5.76 -21.55
C LEU A 269 13.13 -4.64 -22.14
N ARG A 270 13.43 -3.58 -21.38
CA ARG A 270 14.30 -2.48 -21.81
C ARG A 270 15.71 -2.98 -22.14
N SER A 271 16.30 -3.80 -21.27
CA SER A 271 17.62 -4.41 -21.54
C SER A 271 17.60 -5.23 -22.82
N ARG A 272 16.56 -6.05 -23.00
CA ARG A 272 16.44 -6.92 -24.17
C ARG A 272 16.24 -6.14 -25.47
N ILE A 273 15.44 -5.07 -25.42
CA ILE A 273 15.24 -4.16 -26.55
C ILE A 273 16.56 -3.46 -26.90
N GLU A 274 17.33 -3.00 -25.91
CA GLU A 274 18.63 -2.35 -26.13
C GLU A 274 19.63 -3.29 -26.83
N ASP A 275 19.70 -4.55 -26.38
CA ASP A 275 20.53 -5.57 -27.04
C ASP A 275 20.14 -5.77 -28.51
N LEU A 276 18.83 -5.82 -28.78
CA LEU A 276 18.34 -5.95 -30.15
C LEU A 276 18.67 -4.71 -30.95
N TRP A 277 18.35 -3.50 -30.46
CA TRP A 277 18.65 -2.24 -31.13
C TRP A 277 20.13 -2.11 -31.48
N ASN A 278 21.04 -2.54 -30.59
CA ASN A 278 22.49 -2.58 -30.86
C ASN A 278 22.83 -3.51 -32.03
N MET A 279 22.22 -4.69 -32.07
CA MET A 279 22.49 -5.68 -33.11
C MET A 279 21.83 -5.36 -34.46
N ILE A 280 20.66 -4.71 -34.47
CA ILE A 280 20.00 -4.27 -35.71
C ILE A 280 20.38 -2.83 -36.13
N GLU A 281 21.32 -2.20 -35.41
CA GLU A 281 21.81 -0.83 -35.67
C GLU A 281 20.69 0.22 -35.81
N THR A 282 19.72 0.20 -34.88
CA THR A 282 18.61 1.17 -34.92
C THR A 282 19.10 2.59 -34.64
N ASP A 283 18.54 3.57 -35.38
CA ASP A 283 18.86 4.99 -35.28
C ASP A 283 18.75 5.52 -33.84
N LEU A 284 19.76 6.29 -33.40
CA LEU A 284 19.87 6.77 -32.03
C LEU A 284 18.72 7.72 -31.66
N LYS A 285 18.26 8.53 -32.62
CA LYS A 285 17.13 9.45 -32.38
C LYS A 285 15.85 8.69 -32.04
N TYR A 286 15.55 7.62 -32.77
CA TYR A 286 14.38 6.79 -32.50
C TYR A 286 14.44 6.15 -31.11
N ARG A 287 15.63 5.67 -30.68
CA ARG A 287 15.81 5.11 -29.33
C ARG A 287 15.50 6.13 -28.25
N ASP A 288 16.00 7.36 -28.40
CA ASP A 288 15.76 8.44 -27.43
C ASP A 288 14.29 8.87 -27.39
N ASP A 289 13.66 9.02 -28.55
CA ASP A 289 12.23 9.34 -28.64
C ASP A 289 11.38 8.25 -27.98
N PHE A 290 11.71 6.97 -28.19
CA PHE A 290 11.00 5.84 -27.57
C PHE A 290 11.22 5.78 -26.05
N ARG A 291 12.44 6.04 -25.57
CA ARG A 291 12.74 6.09 -24.12
C ARG A 291 11.98 7.20 -23.41
N THR A 292 11.93 8.38 -24.00
CA THR A 292 11.23 9.54 -23.41
C THR A 292 9.72 9.33 -23.40
N LEU A 293 9.15 8.73 -24.45
CA LEU A 293 7.72 8.42 -24.53
C LEU A 293 7.29 7.32 -23.54
N HIS A 294 8.17 6.36 -23.24
CA HIS A 294 7.87 5.18 -22.40
C HIS A 294 8.74 5.12 -21.14
N ALA A 295 8.91 6.25 -20.46
CA ALA A 295 9.74 6.36 -19.25
C ALA A 295 9.08 5.79 -17.97
N GLY A 296 7.74 5.73 -17.91
CA GLY A 296 6.98 5.30 -16.72
C GLY A 296 6.98 3.79 -16.45
N SER A 297 6.32 3.40 -15.35
CA SER A 297 6.20 2.02 -14.85
C SER A 297 4.78 1.44 -14.92
N SER A 298 3.92 1.97 -15.80
CA SER A 298 2.53 1.52 -15.91
C SER A 298 2.40 0.23 -16.72
N LEU A 299 1.25 -0.46 -16.57
CA LEU A 299 0.95 -1.67 -17.32
C LEU A 299 0.96 -1.41 -18.84
N ASP A 300 0.49 -0.23 -19.27
CA ASP A 300 0.49 0.20 -20.67
C ASP A 300 1.91 0.29 -21.24
N VAL A 301 2.88 0.74 -20.43
CA VAL A 301 4.29 0.79 -20.83
C VAL A 301 4.84 -0.63 -21.05
N VAL A 302 4.50 -1.59 -20.19
CA VAL A 302 4.89 -3.00 -20.37
C VAL A 302 4.39 -3.52 -21.71
N GLU A 303 3.13 -3.27 -22.06
CA GLU A 303 2.56 -3.70 -23.35
C GLU A 303 3.29 -3.07 -24.54
N LYS A 304 3.59 -1.77 -24.47
CA LYS A 304 4.34 -1.06 -25.52
C LYS A 304 5.77 -1.58 -25.67
N LEU A 305 6.45 -1.90 -24.56
CA LEU A 305 7.76 -2.54 -24.59
C LEU A 305 7.69 -3.95 -25.22
N ARG A 306 6.66 -4.74 -24.90
CA ARG A 306 6.46 -6.05 -25.53
C ARG A 306 6.18 -5.95 -27.03
N GLU A 307 5.43 -4.94 -27.47
CA GLU A 307 5.22 -4.64 -28.89
C GLU A 307 6.53 -4.29 -29.60
N GLU A 308 7.34 -3.40 -29.02
CA GLU A 308 8.61 -2.99 -29.57
C GLU A 308 9.63 -4.15 -29.63
N LEU A 309 9.63 -4.99 -28.59
CA LEU A 309 10.44 -6.21 -28.57
C LEU A 309 10.06 -7.12 -29.76
N ARG A 310 8.77 -7.38 -29.98
CA ARG A 310 8.29 -8.17 -31.12
C ARG A 310 8.70 -7.53 -32.46
N ARG A 311 8.57 -6.21 -32.59
CA ARG A 311 9.01 -5.48 -33.79
C ARG A 311 10.49 -5.69 -34.06
N CYS A 312 11.33 -5.56 -33.03
CA CYS A 312 12.77 -5.77 -33.13
C CYS A 312 13.14 -7.21 -33.46
N GLU A 313 12.43 -8.20 -32.93
CA GLU A 313 12.64 -9.62 -33.25
C GLU A 313 12.29 -9.97 -34.70
N VAL A 314 11.22 -9.38 -35.24
CA VAL A 314 10.87 -9.51 -36.67
C VAL A 314 11.96 -8.88 -37.53
N LEU A 315 12.37 -7.64 -37.21
CA LEU A 315 13.40 -6.93 -37.96
C LEU A 315 14.74 -7.69 -37.94
N LYS A 316 15.10 -8.28 -36.79
CA LYS A 316 16.26 -9.17 -36.68
C LYS A 316 16.20 -10.34 -37.65
N LYS A 317 15.04 -10.99 -37.76
CA LYS A 317 14.85 -12.15 -38.67
C LYS A 317 14.94 -11.73 -40.13
N GLU A 318 14.42 -10.56 -40.48
CA GLU A 318 14.49 -10.03 -41.85
C GLU A 318 15.94 -9.61 -42.19
N ASN A 319 16.64 -8.93 -41.27
CA ASN A 319 18.03 -8.50 -41.48
C ASN A 319 19.07 -9.64 -41.39
N ILE A 320 18.71 -10.85 -40.91
CA ILE A 320 19.67 -11.95 -40.81
C ILE A 320 20.18 -12.36 -42.20
N GLN A 321 19.33 -12.25 -43.23
CA GLN A 321 19.71 -12.53 -44.60
C GLN A 321 20.75 -11.52 -45.08
N ASP A 322 20.49 -10.23 -44.90
CA ASP A 322 21.42 -9.15 -45.27
C ASP A 322 22.77 -9.29 -44.54
N PHE A 323 22.74 -9.66 -43.26
CA PHE A 323 23.96 -9.91 -42.48
C PHE A 323 24.75 -11.10 -43.01
N VAL A 324 24.08 -12.24 -43.28
CA VAL A 324 24.70 -13.44 -43.84
C VAL A 324 25.25 -13.16 -45.25
N GLU A 325 24.55 -12.40 -46.08
CA GLU A 325 25.01 -12.02 -47.42
C GLU A 325 26.23 -11.11 -47.37
N LYS A 326 26.28 -10.13 -46.45
CA LYS A 326 27.48 -9.30 -46.21
C LYS A 326 28.66 -10.14 -45.74
N LEU A 327 28.45 -11.07 -44.82
CA LEU A 327 29.50 -11.99 -44.34
C LEU A 327 30.00 -12.93 -45.44
N ARG A 328 29.09 -13.50 -46.25
CA ARG A 328 29.47 -14.33 -47.40
C ARG A 328 30.28 -13.54 -48.42
N SER A 329 29.83 -12.32 -48.75
CA SER A 329 30.57 -11.42 -49.63
C SER A 329 31.98 -11.11 -49.10
N ARG A 330 32.10 -10.88 -47.79
CA ARG A 330 33.40 -10.66 -47.15
C ARG A 330 34.28 -11.91 -47.15
N LEU A 331 33.71 -13.08 -46.89
CA LEU A 331 34.41 -14.37 -46.92
C LEU A 331 34.94 -14.65 -48.33
N GLU A 332 34.13 -14.44 -49.37
CA GLU A 332 34.53 -14.57 -50.77
C GLU A 332 35.66 -13.59 -51.13
N GLU A 333 35.60 -12.36 -50.65
CA GLU A 333 36.67 -11.37 -50.86
C GLU A 333 38.00 -11.84 -50.23
N LEU A 334 37.95 -12.33 -48.99
CA LEU A 334 39.13 -12.87 -48.29
C LEU A 334 39.65 -14.13 -48.98
N TRP A 335 38.77 -15.03 -49.38
CA TRP A 335 39.11 -16.24 -50.13
C TRP A 335 39.85 -15.90 -51.43
N ARG A 336 39.36 -14.92 -52.19
CA ARG A 336 40.03 -14.42 -53.39
C ARG A 336 41.41 -13.83 -53.10
N LYS A 337 41.58 -13.12 -51.97
CA LYS A 337 42.88 -12.59 -51.56
C LYS A 337 43.88 -13.72 -51.23
N CYS A 338 43.44 -14.78 -50.55
CA CYS A 338 44.28 -15.92 -50.21
C CYS A 338 44.80 -16.69 -51.45
N HIS A 339 44.02 -16.77 -52.52
CA HIS A 339 44.41 -17.47 -53.75
C HIS A 339 45.33 -16.66 -54.69
N CYS A 340 45.74 -15.45 -54.33
CA CYS A 340 46.61 -14.62 -55.18
C CYS A 340 47.95 -15.30 -55.53
N ALA A 341 48.52 -16.10 -54.62
CA ALA A 341 49.76 -16.83 -54.85
C ALA A 341 49.61 -17.93 -55.91
N GLU A 342 48.48 -18.64 -55.90
CA GLU A 342 48.14 -19.66 -56.89
C GLU A 342 47.92 -19.02 -58.27
N SER A 343 47.22 -17.88 -58.31
CA SER A 343 47.03 -17.12 -59.56
C SER A 343 48.36 -16.68 -60.19
N VAL A 344 49.35 -16.26 -59.38
CA VAL A 344 50.69 -15.93 -59.90
C VAL A 344 51.37 -17.17 -60.49
N ARG A 345 51.29 -18.32 -59.82
CA ARG A 345 51.90 -19.58 -60.30
C ARG A 345 51.34 -19.98 -61.66
N VAL A 346 50.01 -19.97 -61.81
CA VAL A 346 49.33 -20.28 -63.08
C VAL A 346 49.76 -19.32 -64.20
N LEU A 347 49.89 -18.02 -63.92
CA LEU A 347 50.37 -17.04 -64.90
C LEU A 347 51.84 -17.25 -65.30
N GLU A 348 52.69 -17.74 -64.39
CA GLU A 348 54.10 -18.08 -64.67
C GLU A 348 54.25 -19.38 -65.48
N GLU A 349 53.41 -20.37 -65.23
CA GLU A 349 53.34 -21.62 -65.98
C GLU A 349 52.84 -21.37 -67.41
N ASN A 350 51.75 -20.60 -67.56
CA ASN A 350 51.24 -20.19 -68.87
C ASN A 350 52.27 -19.36 -69.66
N ALA A 351 53.03 -18.50 -68.98
CA ALA A 351 54.12 -17.75 -69.61
C ALA A 351 55.28 -18.65 -70.11
N SER A 352 55.42 -19.85 -69.54
CA SER A 352 56.46 -20.84 -69.86
C SER A 352 55.99 -21.90 -70.87
N ALA A 353 54.71 -21.91 -71.26
CA ALA A 353 54.13 -22.90 -72.15
C ALA A 353 54.66 -22.79 -73.60
N THR A 354 54.98 -23.92 -74.23
CA THR A 354 55.53 -24.01 -75.59
C THR A 354 54.57 -23.52 -76.68
N ASN A 355 53.25 -23.59 -76.44
CA ASN A 355 52.21 -23.15 -77.37
C ASN A 355 51.65 -21.74 -77.07
N ARG A 356 52.30 -20.94 -76.21
CA ARG A 356 51.82 -19.62 -75.75
C ARG A 356 51.38 -18.68 -76.87
N TYR A 357 52.11 -18.67 -78.00
CA TYR A 357 51.84 -17.78 -79.13
C TYR A 357 50.87 -18.36 -80.18
N LYS A 358 50.38 -19.60 -80.00
CA LYS A 358 49.42 -20.21 -80.95
C LYS A 358 47.98 -19.76 -80.70
N ASN A 359 47.68 -19.22 -79.52
CA ASN A 359 46.34 -18.75 -79.16
C ASN A 359 46.11 -17.30 -79.63
N ARG A 360 45.56 -17.14 -80.85
CA ARG A 360 45.07 -15.85 -81.35
C ARG A 360 43.76 -15.49 -80.62
N GLY A 361 43.82 -14.58 -79.63
CA GLY A 361 42.61 -14.18 -78.89
C GLY A 361 42.77 -13.08 -77.82
N GLY A 362 43.89 -12.36 -77.76
CA GLY A 362 44.08 -11.29 -76.76
C GLY A 362 44.37 -11.76 -75.32
N ASN A 363 44.43 -13.06 -75.07
CA ASN A 363 44.74 -13.64 -73.75
C ASN A 363 46.07 -13.16 -73.18
N LEU A 364 47.08 -12.95 -74.03
CA LEU A 364 48.40 -12.47 -73.58
C LEU A 364 48.33 -11.09 -72.90
N LEU A 365 47.45 -10.21 -73.39
CA LEU A 365 47.23 -8.89 -72.82
C LEU A 365 46.43 -8.97 -71.52
N GLN A 366 45.49 -9.92 -71.43
CA GLN A 366 44.72 -10.16 -70.20
C GLN A 366 45.62 -10.71 -69.09
N GLU A 367 46.45 -11.71 -69.40
CA GLU A 367 47.47 -12.26 -68.49
C GLU A 367 48.44 -11.17 -68.01
N GLU A 368 48.90 -10.27 -68.89
CA GLU A 368 49.79 -9.16 -68.51
C GLU A 368 49.10 -8.14 -67.59
N LYS A 369 47.83 -7.81 -67.88
CA LYS A 369 47.02 -6.93 -67.01
C LYS A 369 46.79 -7.56 -65.64
N GLU A 370 46.50 -8.86 -65.59
CA GLU A 370 46.34 -9.62 -64.34
C GLU A 370 47.64 -9.70 -63.56
N ARG A 371 48.77 -9.95 -64.23
CA ARG A 371 50.10 -9.95 -63.61
C ARG A 371 50.42 -8.59 -63.00
N ASN A 372 50.13 -7.49 -63.69
CA ASN A 372 50.34 -6.14 -63.16
C ASN A 372 49.42 -5.84 -61.97
N LYS A 373 48.17 -6.34 -61.96
CA LYS A 373 47.28 -6.24 -60.80
C LYS A 373 47.83 -7.02 -59.60
N LEU A 374 48.21 -8.29 -59.80
CA LEU A 374 48.76 -9.14 -58.74
C LEU A 374 50.10 -8.61 -58.20
N SER A 375 50.97 -8.09 -59.08
CA SER A 375 52.24 -7.46 -58.71
C SER A 375 52.07 -6.25 -57.78
N LYS A 376 50.91 -5.58 -57.81
CA LYS A 376 50.57 -4.46 -56.93
C LYS A 376 49.79 -4.89 -55.69
N LEU A 377 49.01 -5.96 -55.79
CA LEU A 377 48.15 -6.45 -54.71
C LEU A 377 48.93 -7.28 -53.70
N ILE A 378 49.84 -8.15 -54.15
CA ILE A 378 50.61 -9.05 -53.28
C ILE A 378 51.42 -8.29 -52.23
N PRO A 379 52.20 -7.23 -52.56
CA PRO A 379 52.93 -6.48 -51.55
C PRO A 379 52.03 -5.81 -50.50
N LYS A 380 50.80 -5.43 -50.88
CA LYS A 380 49.82 -4.87 -49.93
C LYS A 380 49.27 -5.94 -49.00
N LEU A 381 48.95 -7.12 -49.54
CA LEU A 381 48.51 -8.25 -48.73
C LEU A 381 49.59 -8.73 -47.77
N GLU A 382 50.85 -8.77 -48.21
CA GLU A 382 52.00 -9.12 -47.34
C GLU A 382 52.15 -8.10 -46.20
N ALA A 383 52.06 -6.80 -46.50
CA ALA A 383 52.08 -5.75 -45.48
C ALA A 383 50.90 -5.87 -44.49
N ASP A 384 49.69 -6.14 -44.99
CA ASP A 384 48.51 -6.36 -44.16
C ASP A 384 48.68 -7.60 -43.25
N ILE A 385 49.24 -8.70 -43.77
CA ILE A 385 49.54 -9.92 -43.01
C ILE A 385 50.56 -9.64 -41.91
N PHE A 386 51.63 -8.90 -42.19
CA PHE A 386 52.62 -8.53 -41.18
C PHE A 386 52.04 -7.64 -40.08
N ALA A 387 51.21 -6.65 -40.46
CA ALA A 387 50.53 -5.81 -39.48
C ALA A 387 49.63 -6.64 -38.54
N LEU A 388 48.87 -7.60 -39.08
CA LEU A 388 48.02 -8.50 -38.29
C LEU A 388 48.84 -9.44 -37.39
N CYS A 389 50.00 -9.92 -37.84
CA CYS A 389 50.88 -10.75 -37.04
C CYS A 389 51.51 -9.97 -35.87
N GLU A 390 51.89 -8.71 -36.09
CA GLU A 390 52.37 -7.82 -35.03
C GLU A 390 51.26 -7.46 -34.02
N GLU A 391 50.04 -7.17 -34.49
CA GLU A 391 48.88 -6.96 -33.62
C GLU A 391 48.59 -8.20 -32.76
N TYR A 392 48.60 -9.39 -33.37
CA TYR A 392 48.42 -10.64 -32.64
C TYR A 392 49.49 -10.83 -31.56
N LYS A 393 50.75 -10.56 -31.88
CA LYS A 393 51.88 -10.68 -30.95
C LYS A 393 51.75 -9.73 -29.76
N ASN A 394 51.29 -8.50 -30.00
CA ASN A 394 51.05 -7.50 -28.95
C ASN A 394 49.91 -7.93 -28.01
N ASN A 395 48.85 -8.53 -28.57
CA ASN A 395 47.68 -8.96 -27.79
C ASN A 395 47.88 -10.30 -27.06
N ASN A 396 48.85 -11.12 -27.46
CA ASN A 396 49.08 -12.47 -26.93
C ASN A 396 50.47 -12.63 -26.30
N SER A 397 50.84 -11.72 -25.41
CA SER A 397 52.04 -11.83 -24.55
C SER A 397 53.35 -12.08 -25.30
N GLY A 398 53.48 -11.55 -26.51
CA GLY A 398 54.69 -11.67 -27.34
C GLY A 398 54.81 -12.97 -28.14
N ALA A 399 53.81 -13.85 -28.10
CA ALA A 399 53.81 -15.08 -28.88
C ALA A 399 53.59 -14.80 -30.38
N SER A 400 54.49 -15.25 -31.24
CA SER A 400 54.36 -15.12 -32.69
C SER A 400 53.24 -16.03 -33.23
N PHE A 401 52.44 -15.51 -34.15
CA PHE A 401 51.46 -16.31 -34.89
C PHE A 401 52.17 -17.32 -35.80
N THR A 402 51.81 -18.60 -35.70
CA THR A 402 52.40 -19.66 -36.54
C THR A 402 51.32 -20.48 -37.22
N THR A 403 51.54 -20.81 -38.49
CA THR A 403 50.72 -21.72 -39.29
C THR A 403 51.57 -22.92 -39.69
N PHE A 404 51.16 -24.14 -39.31
CA PHE A 404 51.94 -25.37 -39.53
C PHE A 404 53.37 -25.29 -38.95
N GLY A 405 53.55 -24.59 -37.82
CA GLY A 405 54.83 -24.47 -37.13
C GLY A 405 55.80 -23.42 -37.70
N GLN A 406 55.39 -22.64 -38.69
CA GLN A 406 56.18 -21.53 -39.25
C GLN A 406 55.43 -20.21 -39.13
N THR A 407 56.17 -19.10 -38.96
CA THR A 407 55.54 -17.78 -38.99
C THR A 407 55.23 -17.37 -40.44
N PRO A 408 54.15 -16.63 -40.70
CA PRO A 408 53.84 -16.14 -42.04
C PRO A 408 55.00 -15.38 -42.69
N GLU A 409 55.79 -14.62 -41.92
CA GLU A 409 57.01 -13.94 -42.37
C GLU A 409 58.02 -14.91 -42.97
N ALA A 410 58.33 -15.98 -42.25
CA ALA A 410 59.29 -16.98 -42.70
C ALA A 410 58.78 -17.69 -43.97
N THR A 411 57.49 -18.02 -44.04
CA THR A 411 56.89 -18.66 -45.20
C THR A 411 56.88 -17.75 -46.43
N ILE A 412 56.51 -16.47 -46.28
CA ILE A 412 56.51 -15.49 -47.38
C ILE A 412 57.93 -15.26 -47.91
N GLN A 413 58.91 -15.11 -47.02
CA GLN A 413 60.31 -14.95 -47.40
C GLN A 413 60.82 -16.17 -48.18
N TYR A 414 60.56 -17.39 -47.68
CA TYR A 414 60.90 -18.63 -48.39
C TYR A 414 60.27 -18.70 -49.79
N MET A 415 59.00 -18.31 -49.93
CA MET A 415 58.32 -18.28 -51.23
C MET A 415 58.97 -17.31 -52.22
N HIS A 416 59.37 -16.11 -51.79
CA HIS A 416 60.09 -15.15 -52.63
C HIS A 416 61.47 -15.65 -53.05
N GLU A 417 62.25 -16.17 -52.10
CA GLU A 417 63.57 -16.73 -52.37
C GLU A 417 63.51 -17.89 -53.37
N LYS A 418 62.54 -18.80 -53.20
CA LYS A 418 62.30 -19.90 -54.12
C LYS A 418 61.96 -19.41 -55.53
N ARG A 419 61.05 -18.42 -55.67
CA ARG A 419 60.72 -17.83 -56.98
C ARG A 419 61.93 -17.18 -57.66
N ASP A 420 62.76 -16.47 -56.91
CA ASP A 420 63.95 -15.82 -57.45
C ASP A 420 65.04 -16.83 -57.86
N ILE A 421 65.17 -17.94 -57.14
CA ILE A 421 66.03 -19.07 -57.52
C ILE A 421 65.50 -19.71 -58.81
N ASP A 422 64.20 -20.03 -58.87
CA ASP A 422 63.57 -20.63 -60.05
C ASP A 422 63.71 -19.73 -61.28
N ARG A 423 63.54 -18.41 -61.12
CA ARG A 423 63.76 -17.42 -62.18
C ARG A 423 65.21 -17.44 -62.67
N ARG A 424 66.19 -17.45 -61.75
CA ARG A 424 67.63 -17.52 -62.08
C ARG A 424 67.98 -18.82 -62.79
N MET A 425 67.47 -19.96 -62.32
CA MET A 425 67.68 -21.27 -62.93
C MET A 425 67.06 -21.36 -64.33
N LYS A 426 65.87 -20.79 -64.55
CA LYS A 426 65.25 -20.71 -65.89
C LYS A 426 66.08 -19.84 -66.84
N LEU A 427 66.62 -18.72 -66.36
CA LEU A 427 67.48 -17.83 -67.17
C LEU A 427 68.84 -18.48 -67.51
N SER A 428 69.45 -19.18 -66.55
CA SER A 428 70.70 -19.92 -66.79
C SER A 428 70.50 -21.10 -67.74
N ALA A 429 69.41 -21.86 -67.61
CA ALA A 429 69.06 -22.93 -68.55
C ALA A 429 68.85 -22.40 -69.97
N ARG A 430 68.19 -21.24 -70.14
CA ARG A 430 68.05 -20.57 -71.45
C ARG A 430 69.39 -20.08 -72.00
N LYS A 431 70.29 -19.60 -71.14
CA LYS A 431 71.64 -19.18 -71.53
C LYS A 431 72.48 -20.39 -72.01
N MET A 432 72.46 -21.48 -71.24
CA MET A 432 73.16 -22.71 -71.57
C MET A 432 72.61 -23.38 -72.84
N GLN A 433 71.29 -23.35 -73.07
CA GLN A 433 70.71 -23.80 -74.34
C GLN A 433 71.18 -22.97 -75.55
N ARG A 434 71.32 -21.65 -75.41
CA ARG A 434 71.88 -20.78 -76.45
C ARG A 434 73.36 -21.07 -76.70
N GLU A 435 74.12 -21.42 -75.67
CA GLU A 435 75.54 -21.78 -75.77
C GLU A 435 75.76 -23.18 -76.34
N LEU A 436 74.83 -24.13 -76.11
CA LEU A 436 74.83 -25.49 -76.69
C LEU A 436 74.35 -25.54 -78.15
N THR A 437 73.75 -24.47 -78.67
CA THR A 437 73.45 -24.30 -80.11
C THR A 437 74.22 -23.11 -80.71
N PRO A 438 75.57 -23.16 -80.77
CA PRO A 438 76.35 -22.15 -81.45
C PRO A 438 76.34 -22.46 -82.96
N GLY A 439 75.33 -21.99 -83.70
CA GLY A 439 75.33 -22.21 -85.16
C GLY A 439 74.02 -21.99 -85.91
N LEU A 440 73.55 -20.74 -85.98
CA LEU A 440 72.90 -20.20 -87.19
C LEU A 440 73.08 -18.68 -87.16
N SER A 441 74.21 -18.22 -87.72
CA SER A 441 74.36 -16.81 -88.08
C SER A 441 74.59 -16.72 -89.59
N SER A 442 73.68 -16.06 -90.30
CA SER A 442 73.95 -15.15 -91.42
C SER A 442 72.68 -14.91 -92.24
N THR A 443 72.09 -13.73 -92.09
CA THR A 443 71.75 -12.94 -93.28
C THR A 443 72.21 -11.51 -92.98
N LYS A 444 73.33 -11.16 -93.60
CA LYS A 444 73.92 -9.82 -93.58
C LYS A 444 72.98 -8.85 -94.30
N LEU A 445 72.68 -7.72 -93.68
CA LEU A 445 72.31 -6.49 -94.38
C LEU A 445 73.51 -5.54 -94.33
N PRO A 446 73.82 -4.80 -95.42
CA PRO A 446 75.07 -4.06 -95.53
C PRO A 446 74.99 -2.73 -94.77
N VAL A 447 76.13 -2.34 -94.20
CA VAL A 447 76.36 -1.06 -93.55
C VAL A 447 76.85 -0.06 -94.59
N SER A 448 76.29 1.15 -94.59
CA SER A 448 76.79 2.33 -95.27
C SER A 448 77.24 3.37 -94.25
N CYS A 449 78.33 4.05 -94.60
CA CYS A 449 79.27 4.80 -93.76
C CYS A 449 78.86 6.28 -93.53
N PHE A 450 79.75 6.99 -92.80
CA PHE A 450 79.79 8.42 -92.40
C PHE A 450 79.12 8.73 -91.04
N GLY A 451 79.75 9.40 -90.07
CA GLY A 451 81.07 10.02 -89.96
C GLY A 451 81.16 10.85 -88.66
N ALA A 452 82.32 10.77 -88.02
CA ALA A 452 82.97 11.64 -87.02
C ALA A 452 82.21 12.68 -86.15
N SER A 453 82.40 12.52 -84.83
CA SER A 453 82.94 13.50 -83.84
C SER A 453 82.36 14.92 -83.72
N THR A 454 81.91 15.31 -82.52
CA THR A 454 82.58 16.29 -81.63
C THR A 454 81.70 16.70 -80.45
N SER A 455 82.37 17.02 -79.35
CA SER A 455 81.89 17.55 -78.07
C SER A 455 81.08 18.86 -78.18
N LYS A 456 80.07 19.05 -77.32
CA LYS A 456 80.00 20.15 -76.32
C LYS A 456 78.68 20.17 -75.54
N MET A 457 78.82 20.54 -74.27
CA MET A 457 77.81 21.02 -73.34
C MET A 457 76.97 22.17 -73.94
N VAL A 458 75.74 22.36 -73.42
CA VAL A 458 75.16 23.64 -72.93
C VAL A 458 73.64 23.42 -72.72
N VAL A 459 73.18 23.34 -71.46
CA VAL A 459 72.48 24.38 -70.66
C VAL A 459 70.95 24.22 -70.69
N THR A 460 70.41 23.99 -69.49
CA THR A 460 69.01 24.23 -69.11
C THR A 460 68.65 25.71 -69.23
N PRO A 461 67.36 26.05 -69.36
CA PRO A 461 66.88 26.99 -68.37
C PRO A 461 65.56 26.59 -67.73
N THR A 462 65.63 26.61 -66.41
CA THR A 462 64.60 26.91 -65.43
C THR A 462 63.88 28.22 -65.74
N ALA A 463 62.55 28.30 -65.58
CA ALA A 463 61.90 29.14 -64.54
C ALA A 463 60.39 29.42 -64.77
N LYS A 464 59.63 28.99 -63.76
CA LYS A 464 58.64 29.75 -62.96
C LYS A 464 57.33 30.31 -63.59
N ARG A 465 56.25 29.79 -62.97
CA ARG A 465 55.10 30.46 -62.30
C ARG A 465 53.83 30.82 -63.08
N LYS A 466 52.76 30.16 -62.59
CA LYS A 466 51.44 30.68 -62.13
C LYS A 466 50.51 31.17 -63.24
N LEU A 467 49.19 31.03 -63.21
CA LEU A 467 48.14 30.50 -62.32
C LEU A 467 46.92 30.34 -63.26
N LEU A 468 46.01 29.42 -62.96
CA LEU A 468 44.59 29.76 -62.79
C LEU A 468 43.87 28.54 -62.22
N ALA A 469 43.25 28.80 -61.07
CA ALA A 469 42.47 27.86 -60.30
C ALA A 469 41.11 27.60 -60.95
N SER A 470 40.54 26.42 -60.68
CA SER A 470 39.09 26.27 -60.62
C SER A 470 38.74 25.37 -59.43
N PRO A 471 37.71 25.69 -58.65
CA PRO A 471 37.47 25.12 -57.34
C PRO A 471 36.62 23.85 -57.41
N ASN A 472 36.71 23.07 -56.33
CA ASN A 472 35.82 21.97 -55.99
C ASN A 472 34.80 22.50 -54.93
N PRO A 473 33.86 21.69 -54.42
CA PRO A 473 32.55 21.29 -54.95
C PRO A 473 31.39 21.85 -54.09
N THR A 474 30.11 21.59 -54.40
CA THR A 474 29.08 21.08 -53.44
C THR A 474 27.62 21.04 -53.97
N LYS A 475 27.02 19.85 -53.77
CA LYS A 475 25.66 19.48 -53.32
C LYS A 475 24.38 20.22 -53.81
N LYS A 476 23.44 19.36 -54.28
CA LYS A 476 21.99 19.27 -53.98
C LYS A 476 21.03 20.30 -54.63
N LEU A 477 20.10 19.84 -55.49
CA LEU A 477 18.69 19.55 -55.20
C LEU A 477 17.79 19.56 -56.46
N LYS A 478 17.04 18.45 -56.61
CA LYS A 478 15.60 18.32 -56.97
C LYS A 478 15.01 18.77 -58.33
N ASN A 479 14.20 17.83 -58.81
CA ASN A 479 12.86 17.94 -59.43
C ASN A 479 12.75 17.91 -60.96
N GLU A 480 12.36 16.72 -61.44
CA GLU A 480 11.37 16.57 -62.52
C GLU A 480 10.00 17.10 -62.07
N VAL A 481 9.32 17.79 -62.98
CA VAL A 481 7.94 18.26 -62.84
C VAL A 481 7.07 17.43 -63.78
N GLN A 482 6.11 16.69 -63.22
CA GLN A 482 4.95 16.15 -63.93
C GLN A 482 3.86 17.22 -64.09
N LYS A 483 3.15 17.14 -65.22
CA LYS A 483 1.86 17.80 -65.46
C LYS A 483 0.72 17.04 -64.77
N ASN A 484 0.04 17.74 -63.85
CA ASN A 484 -1.39 17.85 -63.47
C ASN A 484 -2.48 17.18 -64.37
N PRO A 485 -3.80 17.07 -63.99
CA PRO A 485 -4.50 17.58 -62.78
C PRO A 485 -5.70 16.74 -62.20
N LYS A 486 -6.37 17.31 -61.15
CA LYS A 486 -7.80 17.19 -60.72
C LYS A 486 -8.25 15.93 -59.93
N ALA A 487 -9.16 15.97 -58.94
CA ALA A 487 -9.98 17.01 -58.29
C ALA A 487 -10.64 16.45 -57.00
N SER A 488 -11.15 17.36 -56.14
CA SER A 488 -12.37 17.28 -55.28
C SER A 488 -12.56 16.03 -54.38
N GLU A 489 -12.80 16.13 -53.07
CA GLU A 489 -13.60 17.07 -52.27
C GLU A 489 -13.11 17.04 -50.81
#